data_AF-A0A7G1PDV0-F1
#
_entry.id   AF-A0A7G1PDV0-F1
#
_cell.length_a   1.000
_cell.length_b   1.000
_cell.length_c   1.000
_cell.angle_alpha   90.00
_cell.angle_beta   90.00
_cell.angle_gamma   90.00
#
_symmetry.space_group_name_H-M   'P 1'
#
loop_
_entity.id
_entity.type
_entity.pdbx_description
1 polymer ?
#
loop_
_entity_poly.entity_id
_entity_poly.type
_entity_poly.pdbx_seq_one_letter_code
_entity_poly.pdbx_strand_id
1 'polypeptide(L)'
;MGGLVAVLAAACLGWAVWAVASSERHVGEDARAGDARSRAVQVPCREALRFADQERLPAGAKDAACVMQHGIDTLYDVGFRISRTGLDAWLADTYPDMKLDSTCVEDDADRCGHLDLHPYAEGGAVALELTVRDESDGSALVHFKPFNT
;
A
#
# COMPACT_ATOMS: atom_id res chain seq x y z
N MET A 1 40.22 -53.41 25.52
CA MET A 1 39.27 -53.71 26.61
C MET A 1 38.19 -52.64 26.50
N GLY A 2 37.12 -52.89 25.74
CA GLY A 2 35.84 -53.41 26.26
C GLY A 2 34.97 -52.21 26.68
N GLY A 3 33.75 -51.98 26.21
CA GLY A 3 32.91 -52.74 25.30
C GLY A 3 31.74 -51.85 24.85
N LEU A 4 31.14 -52.28 23.75
CA LEU A 4 29.85 -51.84 23.24
C LEU A 4 28.76 -52.33 24.21
N VAL A 5 27.86 -51.45 24.66
CA VAL A 5 26.54 -51.86 25.18
C VAL A 5 25.48 -51.02 24.51
N ALA A 6 24.60 -51.73 23.81
CA ALA A 6 23.49 -51.23 23.02
C ALA A 6 22.21 -51.15 23.87
N VAL A 7 21.42 -50.10 23.58
CA VAL A 7 19.94 -50.04 23.50
C VAL A 7 19.12 -50.57 24.68
N LEU A 8 18.31 -49.68 25.29
CA LEU A 8 16.91 -49.98 25.64
C LEU A 8 16.09 -48.68 25.67
N ALA A 9 15.09 -48.63 24.79
CA ALA A 9 14.09 -47.60 24.68
C ALA A 9 13.07 -47.69 25.83
N ALA A 10 12.64 -46.56 26.38
CA ALA A 10 11.32 -46.45 27.02
C ALA A 10 10.86 -44.98 26.96
N ALA A 11 9.72 -44.80 26.30
CA ALA A 11 9.11 -43.53 25.98
C ALA A 11 8.57 -42.81 27.22
N CYS A 12 9.03 -41.58 27.45
CA CYS A 12 8.27 -40.58 28.18
C CYS A 12 7.73 -39.57 27.16
N LEU A 13 6.59 -39.91 26.57
CA LEU A 13 5.72 -38.97 25.86
C LEU A 13 5.18 -37.98 26.90
N GLY A 14 5.56 -36.71 26.81
CA GLY A 14 4.97 -35.71 27.70
C GLY A 14 5.68 -34.36 27.74
N TRP A 15 5.31 -33.48 26.81
CA TRP A 15 5.25 -32.02 26.97
C TRP A 15 6.58 -31.26 26.79
N ALA A 16 6.74 -30.67 25.60
CA ALA A 16 7.43 -29.38 25.43
C ALA A 16 6.92 -28.74 24.13
N VAL A 17 5.81 -28.03 24.26
CA VAL A 17 5.22 -27.18 23.23
C VAL A 17 6.00 -25.85 23.22
N TRP A 18 6.59 -25.55 22.06
CA TRP A 18 6.91 -24.22 21.50
C TRP A 18 8.05 -23.40 22.11
N ALA A 19 9.12 -23.22 21.34
CA ALA A 19 9.54 -21.93 20.77
C ALA A 19 10.79 -22.15 19.90
N VAL A 20 10.56 -22.35 18.59
CA VAL A 20 11.62 -22.15 17.59
C VAL A 20 11.99 -20.68 17.66
N ALA A 21 13.22 -20.42 18.10
CA ALA A 21 13.88 -19.13 17.98
C ALA A 21 14.12 -18.84 16.49
N SER A 22 13.11 -18.30 15.80
CA SER A 22 13.29 -17.63 14.51
C SER A 22 13.88 -16.26 14.80
N SER A 23 15.21 -16.21 14.73
CA SER A 23 16.00 -14.98 14.69
C SER A 23 15.74 -14.23 13.38
N GLU A 24 14.59 -13.58 13.27
CA GLU A 24 14.36 -12.58 12.24
C GLU A 24 14.87 -11.25 12.77
N ARG A 25 16.03 -10.86 12.26
CA ARG A 25 16.68 -9.59 12.57
C ARG A 25 15.73 -8.48 12.12
N HIS A 26 15.13 -7.79 13.08
CA HIS A 26 14.56 -6.47 12.86
C HIS A 26 15.66 -5.55 12.32
N VAL A 27 15.67 -5.33 11.00
CA VAL A 27 16.37 -4.19 10.41
C VAL A 27 15.35 -3.06 10.40
N GLY A 28 15.31 -2.30 11.49
CA GLY A 28 14.64 -1.01 11.57
C GLY A 28 15.72 0.08 11.60
N GLU A 29 15.81 0.86 10.53
CA GLU A 29 16.41 2.20 10.39
C GLU A 29 16.40 2.48 8.88
N ASP A 30 15.68 3.46 8.35
CA ASP A 30 15.86 4.89 8.61
C ASP A 30 14.53 5.63 8.82
N ALA A 31 14.19 5.93 10.07
CA ALA A 31 13.25 7.01 10.37
C ALA A 31 14.00 8.33 10.18
N ARG A 32 13.88 8.95 9.00
CA ARG A 32 14.17 10.39 8.86
C ARG A 32 13.32 11.11 9.90
N ALA A 33 13.96 11.83 10.81
CA ALA A 33 13.30 12.65 11.81
C ALA A 33 12.58 13.83 11.12
N GLY A 34 11.39 13.54 10.59
CA GLY A 34 10.35 14.51 10.30
C GLY A 34 9.37 14.57 11.47
N ASP A 35 8.87 15.77 11.74
CA ASP A 35 8.05 16.16 12.88
C ASP A 35 6.98 15.13 13.30
N ALA A 36 6.72 15.00 14.60
CA ALA A 36 5.82 14.01 15.21
C ALA A 36 4.32 14.29 14.99
N ARG A 37 3.97 14.99 13.91
CA ARG A 37 2.58 15.29 13.51
C ARG A 37 2.33 14.56 12.20
N SER A 38 1.53 13.50 12.29
CA SER A 38 1.14 12.61 11.19
C SER A 38 2.19 11.55 10.82
N ARG A 39 2.40 10.54 11.68
CA ARG A 39 3.09 9.32 11.25
C ARG A 39 2.17 8.58 10.27
N ALA A 40 2.64 8.31 9.06
CA ALA A 40 1.94 7.43 8.13
C ALA A 40 1.72 6.05 8.76
N VAL A 41 0.47 5.57 8.73
CA VAL A 41 0.06 4.27 9.28
C VAL A 41 -0.38 3.38 8.14
N GLN A 42 0.10 2.14 8.12
CA GLN A 42 -0.34 1.16 7.13
C GLN A 42 -1.78 0.72 7.43
N VAL A 43 -2.64 0.73 6.42
CA VAL A 43 -4.07 0.42 6.54
C VAL A 43 -4.51 -0.60 5.50
N PRO A 44 -5.63 -1.31 5.71
CA PRO A 44 -6.22 -2.14 4.66
C PRO A 44 -6.59 -1.28 3.44
N CYS A 45 -6.17 -1.68 2.24
CA CYS A 45 -6.48 -0.89 1.03
C CYS A 45 -7.97 -0.69 0.78
N ARG A 46 -8.84 -1.61 1.23
CA ARG A 46 -10.29 -1.43 1.15
C ARG A 46 -10.78 -0.23 1.95
N GLU A 47 -10.15 0.09 3.08
CA GLU A 47 -10.48 1.27 3.88
C GLU A 47 -10.13 2.55 3.12
N ALA A 48 -8.90 2.63 2.63
CA ALA A 48 -8.40 3.76 1.86
C ALA A 48 -9.22 4.03 0.58
N LEU A 49 -9.60 2.97 -0.13
CA LEU A 49 -10.43 3.07 -1.33
C LEU A 49 -11.85 3.55 -1.02
N ARG A 50 -12.46 3.05 0.07
CA ARG A 50 -13.81 3.47 0.47
C ARG A 50 -13.88 4.93 0.84
N PHE A 51 -12.76 5.57 1.21
CA PHE A 51 -12.69 7.00 1.43
C PHE A 51 -13.07 7.81 0.18
N ALA A 52 -12.82 7.26 -1.02
CA ALA A 52 -13.20 7.81 -2.32
C ALA A 52 -14.34 7.04 -3.01
N ASP A 53 -15.22 6.40 -2.21
CA ASP A 53 -16.36 5.58 -2.65
C ASP A 53 -15.99 4.39 -3.57
N GLN A 54 -14.73 3.95 -3.51
CA GLN A 54 -14.28 2.78 -4.25
C GLN A 54 -14.32 1.53 -3.36
N GLU A 55 -14.94 0.45 -3.85
CA GLU A 55 -15.01 -0.81 -3.10
C GLU A 55 -13.74 -1.67 -3.24
N ARG A 56 -13.03 -1.54 -4.37
CA ARG A 56 -11.93 -2.41 -4.78
C ARG A 56 -10.91 -1.67 -5.62
N LEU A 57 -9.69 -2.21 -5.68
CA LEU A 57 -8.66 -1.75 -6.60
C LEU A 57 -9.12 -1.94 -8.06
N PRO A 58 -8.56 -1.17 -9.00
CA PRO A 58 -8.81 -1.36 -10.43
C PRO A 58 -8.45 -2.78 -10.88
N ALA A 59 -9.16 -3.27 -11.90
CA ALA A 59 -8.91 -4.61 -12.42
C ALA A 59 -7.47 -4.75 -12.92
N GLY A 60 -6.78 -5.81 -12.50
CA GLY A 60 -5.38 -6.05 -12.87
C GLY A 60 -4.35 -5.30 -12.01
N ALA A 61 -4.78 -4.51 -11.02
CA ALA A 61 -3.88 -3.94 -10.03
C ALA A 61 -3.21 -5.03 -9.17
N LYS A 62 -1.92 -4.85 -8.91
CA LYS A 62 -1.08 -5.75 -8.09
C LYS A 62 -0.16 -4.95 -7.17
N ASP A 63 0.52 -5.67 -6.28
CA ASP A 63 1.52 -5.11 -5.35
C ASP A 63 1.01 -3.92 -4.52
N ALA A 64 -0.26 -3.97 -4.11
CA ALA A 64 -0.89 -2.85 -3.45
C ALA A 64 -0.37 -2.62 -2.03
N ALA A 65 -0.08 -1.37 -1.70
CA ALA A 65 0.28 -0.92 -0.37
C ALA A 65 -0.47 0.37 -0.06
N CYS A 66 -1.10 0.42 1.11
CA CYS A 66 -1.95 1.55 1.48
C CYS A 66 -1.54 2.12 2.82
N VAL A 67 -1.38 3.43 2.86
CA VAL A 67 -1.05 4.17 4.07
C VAL A 67 -2.04 5.31 4.27
N MET A 68 -2.25 5.66 5.53
CA MET A 68 -3.07 6.77 5.96
C MET A 68 -2.20 7.75 6.75
N GLN A 69 -2.36 9.03 6.46
CA GLN A 69 -1.79 10.13 7.21
C GLN A 69 -2.95 10.93 7.78
N HIS A 70 -2.96 11.11 9.11
CA HIS A 70 -3.97 11.93 9.78
C HIS A 70 -3.32 12.98 10.67
N GLY A 71 -3.89 14.19 10.65
CA GLY A 71 -3.50 15.30 11.50
C GLY A 71 -4.62 16.32 11.61
N ILE A 72 -4.53 17.39 10.81
CA ILE A 72 -5.66 18.29 10.54
C ILE A 72 -6.55 17.63 9.48
N ASP A 73 -5.90 17.16 8.41
CA ASP A 73 -6.54 16.48 7.29
C ASP A 73 -6.32 14.98 7.37
N THR A 74 -7.13 14.25 6.60
CA THR A 74 -6.98 12.83 6.31
C THR A 74 -6.57 12.69 4.85
N LEU A 75 -5.41 12.07 4.64
CA LEU A 75 -4.89 11.70 3.33
C LEU A 75 -4.63 10.20 3.35
N TYR A 76 -5.20 9.50 2.37
CA TYR A 76 -4.75 8.14 2.06
C TYR A 76 -3.80 8.18 0.88
N ASP A 77 -2.85 7.25 0.84
CA ASP A 77 -2.05 6.94 -0.34
C ASP A 77 -2.24 5.45 -0.65
N VAL A 78 -2.87 5.18 -1.80
CA VAL A 78 -3.12 3.85 -2.35
C VAL A 78 -2.12 3.63 -3.48
N GLY A 79 -1.00 2.99 -3.15
CA GLY A 79 0.05 2.62 -4.10
C GLY A 79 -0.23 1.25 -4.73
N PHE A 80 -0.19 1.13 -6.06
CA PHE A 80 -0.31 -0.16 -6.76
C PHE A 80 0.32 -0.12 -8.15
N ARG A 81 0.61 -1.30 -8.71
CA ARG A 81 1.02 -1.45 -10.13
C ARG A 81 -0.13 -1.94 -10.99
N ILE A 82 -0.25 -1.42 -12.21
CA ILE A 82 -1.25 -1.83 -13.21
C ILE A 82 -0.69 -1.66 -14.63
N SER A 83 -1.28 -2.29 -15.65
CA SER A 83 -0.94 -1.96 -17.04
C SER A 83 -1.34 -0.51 -17.37
N ARG A 84 -0.59 0.17 -18.23
CA ARG A 84 -0.94 1.55 -18.65
C ARG A 84 -2.34 1.62 -19.28
N THR A 85 -2.68 0.65 -20.12
CA THR A 85 -4.01 0.53 -20.71
C THR A 85 -5.12 0.26 -19.68
N GLY A 86 -4.80 -0.46 -18.59
CA GLY A 86 -5.73 -0.73 -17.50
C GLY A 86 -5.99 0.51 -16.66
N LEU A 87 -4.95 1.31 -16.41
CA LEU A 87 -5.07 2.62 -15.77
C LEU A 87 -5.94 3.56 -16.59
N ASP A 88 -5.66 3.70 -17.89
CA ASP A 88 -6.41 4.60 -18.77
C ASP A 88 -7.90 4.19 -18.85
N ALA A 89 -8.19 2.90 -18.95
CA ALA A 89 -9.56 2.38 -18.95
C ALA A 89 -10.28 2.63 -17.62
N TRP A 90 -9.60 2.43 -16.49
CA TRP A 90 -10.17 2.69 -15.17
C TRP A 90 -10.46 4.18 -14.95
N LEU A 91 -9.54 5.08 -15.30
CA LEU A 91 -9.76 6.51 -15.18
C LEU A 91 -10.93 6.98 -16.05
N ALA A 92 -11.00 6.52 -17.30
CA ALA A 92 -12.10 6.87 -18.19
C ALA A 92 -13.49 6.42 -17.68
N ASP A 93 -13.55 5.31 -16.95
CA ASP A 93 -14.79 4.77 -16.38
C ASP A 93 -15.15 5.40 -15.04
N THR A 94 -14.19 5.50 -14.12
CA THR A 94 -14.43 5.89 -12.73
C THR A 94 -14.30 7.40 -12.49
N TYR A 95 -13.35 8.05 -13.18
CA TYR A 95 -13.04 9.47 -13.00
C TYR A 95 -12.84 10.16 -14.36
N PRO A 96 -13.90 10.25 -15.20
CA PRO A 96 -13.78 10.75 -16.58
C PRO A 96 -13.28 12.19 -16.68
N ASP A 97 -13.42 12.97 -15.61
CA ASP A 97 -12.96 14.36 -15.52
C ASP A 97 -11.50 14.49 -15.05
N MET A 98 -10.88 13.39 -14.58
CA MET A 98 -9.47 13.37 -14.20
C MET A 98 -8.60 13.55 -15.45
N LYS A 99 -7.79 14.60 -15.48
CA LYS A 99 -6.80 14.86 -16.52
C LYS A 99 -5.42 14.68 -15.96
N LEU A 100 -4.58 13.94 -16.68
CA LEU A 100 -3.19 13.76 -16.33
C LEU A 100 -2.30 14.65 -17.20
N ASP A 101 -1.45 15.43 -16.55
CA ASP A 101 -0.42 16.27 -17.15
C ASP A 101 0.95 15.62 -16.97
N SER A 102 1.92 16.02 -17.81
CA SER A 102 3.30 15.56 -17.74
C SER A 102 4.23 16.49 -16.95
N THR A 103 3.67 17.53 -16.32
CA THR A 103 4.43 18.53 -15.55
C THR A 103 4.03 18.39 -14.10
N CYS A 104 4.78 17.58 -13.36
CA CYS A 104 4.48 17.20 -11.99
C CYS A 104 5.37 17.93 -11.00
N VAL A 105 4.82 18.15 -9.80
CA VAL A 105 5.58 18.73 -8.68
C VAL A 105 6.51 17.67 -8.09
N GLU A 106 6.07 16.42 -8.05
CA GLU A 106 6.88 15.27 -7.68
C GLU A 106 7.83 14.88 -8.81
N ASP A 107 9.14 14.98 -8.55
CA ASP A 107 10.21 14.77 -9.54
C ASP A 107 10.25 13.34 -10.14
N ASP A 108 9.64 12.36 -9.48
CA ASP A 108 9.64 10.95 -9.90
C ASP A 108 8.37 10.48 -10.61
N ALA A 109 7.38 11.37 -10.76
CA ALA A 109 6.15 11.10 -11.51
C ALA A 109 6.30 11.53 -12.98
N ASP A 110 5.94 10.63 -13.89
CA ASP A 110 5.89 10.93 -15.33
C ASP A 110 4.57 11.63 -15.71
N ARG A 111 3.50 11.31 -14.98
CA ARG A 111 2.17 11.92 -15.13
C ARG A 111 1.52 12.16 -13.77
N CYS A 112 0.73 13.22 -13.66
CA CYS A 112 0.02 13.56 -12.44
C CYS A 112 -1.29 14.28 -12.75
N GLY A 113 -2.25 14.21 -11.83
CA GLY A 113 -3.53 14.89 -11.95
C GLY A 113 -4.14 15.20 -10.61
N HIS A 114 -5.03 16.19 -10.61
CA HIS A 114 -5.85 16.60 -9.48
C HIS A 114 -7.31 16.67 -9.92
N LEU A 115 -8.22 16.22 -9.06
CA LEU A 115 -9.66 16.30 -9.29
C LEU A 115 -10.38 16.67 -7.99
N ASP A 116 -11.08 17.81 -7.99
CA ASP A 116 -12.03 18.15 -6.93
C ASP A 116 -13.35 17.41 -7.17
N LEU A 117 -13.80 16.65 -6.17
CA LEU A 117 -15.01 15.84 -6.27
C LEU A 117 -16.26 16.71 -6.10
N HIS A 118 -17.22 16.56 -7.01
CA HIS A 118 -18.51 17.26 -6.96
C HIS A 118 -19.63 16.32 -7.41
N PRO A 119 -20.40 15.71 -6.49
CA PRO A 119 -20.35 15.89 -5.03
C PRO A 119 -19.09 15.26 -4.40
N TYR A 120 -18.80 15.63 -3.15
CA TYR A 120 -17.80 14.93 -2.33
C TYR A 120 -18.19 13.46 -2.17
N ALA A 121 -17.18 12.61 -2.00
CA ALA A 121 -17.39 11.20 -1.73
C ALA A 121 -18.09 11.02 -0.38
N GLU A 122 -19.04 10.08 -0.30
CA GLU A 122 -19.69 9.72 0.97
C GLU A 122 -18.68 9.18 1.98
N GLY A 123 -17.61 8.54 1.48
CA GLY A 123 -16.46 8.08 2.25
C GLY A 123 -15.62 9.18 2.90
N GLY A 124 -15.75 10.43 2.46
CA GLY A 124 -15.12 11.59 3.06
C GLY A 124 -14.04 12.30 2.21
N ALA A 125 -13.66 11.75 1.06
CA ALA A 125 -12.78 12.44 0.13
C ALA A 125 -13.47 13.64 -0.51
N VAL A 126 -12.78 14.78 -0.55
CA VAL A 126 -13.24 16.00 -1.25
C VAL A 126 -12.46 16.22 -2.54
N ALA A 127 -11.28 15.64 -2.65
CA ALA A 127 -10.43 15.70 -3.83
C ALA A 127 -9.56 14.44 -3.95
N LEU A 128 -9.01 14.26 -5.15
CA LEU A 128 -8.14 13.16 -5.54
C LEU A 128 -6.88 13.72 -6.18
N GLU A 129 -5.73 13.27 -5.70
CA GLU A 129 -4.46 13.38 -6.41
C GLU A 129 -4.09 12.02 -7.01
N LEU A 130 -3.51 12.04 -8.20
CA LEU A 130 -2.96 10.85 -8.85
C LEU A 130 -1.55 11.17 -9.30
N THR A 131 -0.58 10.33 -8.96
CA THR A 131 0.75 10.34 -9.59
C THR A 131 1.03 8.99 -10.21
N VAL A 132 1.67 9.01 -11.37
CA VAL A 132 1.91 7.85 -12.20
C VAL A 132 3.36 7.87 -12.68
N ARG A 133 4.04 6.76 -12.48
CA ARG A 133 5.36 6.49 -13.02
C ARG A 133 5.28 5.30 -13.97
N ASP A 134 5.58 5.53 -15.23
CA ASP A 134 5.51 4.50 -16.25
C ASP A 134 6.74 3.58 -16.16
N GLU A 135 6.50 2.27 -16.11
CA GLU A 135 7.55 1.27 -16.07
C GLU A 135 7.86 0.75 -17.49
N SER A 136 9.11 0.35 -17.73
CA SER A 136 9.57 -0.07 -19.06
C SER A 136 8.85 -1.31 -19.63
N ASP A 137 8.20 -2.10 -18.78
CA ASP A 137 7.47 -3.33 -19.15
C ASP A 137 6.03 -3.07 -19.62
N GLY A 138 5.63 -1.80 -19.75
CA GLY A 138 4.27 -1.41 -20.14
C GLY A 138 3.30 -1.30 -18.97
N SER A 139 3.76 -1.52 -17.74
CA SER A 139 3.02 -1.21 -16.53
C SER A 139 3.28 0.22 -16.05
N ALA A 140 2.58 0.62 -15.00
CA ALA A 140 2.75 1.87 -14.29
C ALA A 140 2.60 1.64 -12.79
N LEU A 141 3.46 2.30 -12.02
CA LEU A 141 3.28 2.49 -10.58
C LEU A 141 2.38 3.71 -10.38
N VAL A 142 1.29 3.52 -9.64
CA VAL A 142 0.26 4.53 -9.40
C VAL A 142 0.17 4.80 -7.91
N HIS A 143 0.13 6.08 -7.55
CA HIS A 143 -0.31 6.52 -6.23
C HIS A 143 -1.63 7.25 -6.39
N PHE A 144 -2.69 6.65 -5.87
CA PHE A 144 -4.04 7.22 -5.82
C PHE A 144 -4.28 7.77 -4.42
N LYS A 145 -4.43 9.09 -4.32
CA LYS A 145 -4.40 9.83 -3.07
C LYS A 145 -5.69 10.59 -2.84
N PRO A 146 -6.70 9.97 -2.23
CA PRO A 146 -7.90 10.68 -1.82
C PRO A 146 -7.68 11.39 -0.48
N PHE A 147 -8.13 12.64 -0.38
CA PHE A 147 -7.95 13.45 0.82
C PHE A 147 -9.13 14.37 1.13
N ASN A 148 -9.13 14.92 2.34
CA ASN A 148 -9.97 16.03 2.75
C ASN A 148 -9.13 17.25 3.18
N THR A 149 -9.81 18.35 3.46
CA THR A 149 -9.28 19.65 3.91
C THR A 149 -10.15 20.23 5.02
#